data_AF-A0AAU3KP92-F1
#
_entry.id   AF-A0AAU3KP92-F1
#
_cell.length_a   1.000
_cell.length_b   1.000
_cell.length_c   1.000
_cell.angle_alpha   90.00
_cell.angle_beta   90.00
_cell.angle_gamma   90.00
#
_symmetry.space_group_name_H-M   'P 1'
#
loop_
_entity.id
_entity.type
_entity.pdbx_description
1 polymer ?
#
loop_
_entity_poly.entity_id
_entity_poly.type
_entity_poly.pdbx_seq_one_letter_code
_entity_poly.pdbx_strand_id
1 'polypeptide(L)'
;MARISAARRPPKGMLGRWRIVAMDGWDRDAIDLVGPGYIEFRRNGTGEFAIIAVQGEMYCRPEQHGGTDGVGFTWEGDDDGHPVSGRGWAVTAAGDELNGRLYFHHGDESGFRAIPFTKAPQEGRP
;
A
#
# COMPACT_ATOMS: atom_id res chain seq x y z
N MET A 1 -7.31 28.98 13.38
CA MET A 1 -7.21 27.81 14.29
C MET A 1 -7.77 26.59 13.57
N ALA A 2 -6.93 25.77 12.94
CA ALA A 2 -7.40 24.54 12.30
C ALA A 2 -7.71 23.52 13.39
N ARG A 3 -8.96 23.05 13.45
CA ARG A 3 -9.35 21.91 14.27
C ARG A 3 -8.68 20.67 13.69
N ILE A 4 -7.64 20.15 14.34
CA ILE A 4 -7.10 18.82 14.04
C ILE A 4 -8.13 17.81 14.58
N SER A 5 -9.14 17.50 13.77
CA SER A 5 -10.13 16.49 14.14
C SER A 5 -9.55 15.09 13.89
N ALA A 6 -9.60 14.27 14.93
CA ALA A 6 -9.03 12.93 14.96
C ALA A 6 -10.00 11.91 14.35
N ALA A 7 -9.75 11.56 13.09
CA ALA A 7 -9.89 10.17 12.67
C ALA A 7 -8.47 9.70 12.32
N ARG A 8 -7.86 8.92 13.22
CA ARG A 8 -6.45 8.48 13.12
C ARG A 8 -6.29 7.07 12.54
N ARG A 9 -7.38 6.42 12.12
CA ARG A 9 -7.39 4.97 11.90
C ARG A 9 -7.94 4.63 10.52
N PRO A 10 -7.25 3.76 9.75
CA PRO A 10 -7.78 3.25 8.50
C PRO A 10 -9.19 2.66 8.65
N PRO A 11 -10.02 2.70 7.59
CA PRO A 11 -11.29 1.99 7.55
C PRO A 11 -11.11 0.52 7.95
N LYS A 12 -12.05 -0.03 8.74
CA LYS A 12 -11.92 -1.41 9.26
C LYS A 12 -11.71 -2.44 8.16
N GLY A 13 -12.35 -2.24 7.00
CA GLY A 13 -12.24 -3.12 5.83
C GLY A 13 -10.88 -3.12 5.14
N MET A 14 -9.96 -2.23 5.53
CA MET A 14 -8.60 -2.16 4.96
C MET A 14 -7.53 -2.71 5.90
N LEU A 15 -7.86 -2.94 7.17
CA LEU A 15 -6.87 -3.34 8.16
C LEU A 15 -6.28 -4.72 7.85
N GLY A 16 -4.99 -4.87 8.12
CA GLY A 16 -4.24 -6.10 7.86
C GLY A 16 -3.44 -6.04 6.56
N ARG A 17 -2.91 -7.20 6.18
CA ARG A 17 -1.98 -7.34 5.04
C ARG A 17 -2.71 -7.75 3.77
N TRP A 18 -2.38 -7.06 2.68
CA TRP A 18 -2.92 -7.25 1.35
C TRP A 18 -1.81 -7.60 0.38
N ARG A 19 -2.06 -8.60 -0.45
CA ARG A 19 -1.15 -9.05 -1.49
C ARG A 19 -1.30 -8.14 -2.69
N ILE A 20 -0.26 -7.38 -3.04
CA ILE A 20 -0.24 -6.64 -4.30
C ILE A 20 -0.11 -7.67 -5.41
N VAL A 21 -1.07 -7.70 -6.33
CA VAL A 21 -1.19 -8.70 -7.41
C VAL A 21 -1.01 -8.11 -8.81
N ALA A 22 -1.07 -6.80 -8.93
CA ALA A 22 -0.77 -6.08 -10.16
C ALA A 22 -0.26 -4.68 -9.83
N MET A 23 0.66 -4.20 -10.65
CA MET A 23 1.16 -2.82 -10.65
C MET A 23 1.31 -2.31 -12.07
N ASP A 24 1.05 -1.03 -12.30
CA ASP A 24 1.30 -0.40 -13.60
C ASP A 24 2.80 -0.47 -13.91
N GLY A 25 3.15 -1.02 -15.07
CA GLY A 25 4.54 -1.08 -15.56
C GLY A 25 5.37 -2.26 -15.07
N TRP A 26 4.84 -3.12 -14.19
CA TRP A 26 5.59 -4.24 -13.60
C TRP A 26 4.80 -5.55 -13.69
N ASP A 27 5.48 -6.62 -14.08
CA ASP A 27 4.90 -7.97 -14.03
C ASP A 27 4.97 -8.57 -12.62
N ARG A 28 4.41 -9.77 -12.47
CA ARG A 28 4.30 -10.46 -11.19
C ARG A 28 5.67 -10.76 -10.57
N ASP A 29 6.61 -11.25 -11.38
CA ASP A 29 7.92 -11.67 -10.91
C ASP A 29 8.74 -10.46 -10.46
N ALA A 30 8.61 -9.32 -11.15
CA ALA A 30 9.22 -8.07 -10.73
C ALA A 30 8.65 -7.57 -9.40
N ILE A 31 7.31 -7.55 -9.25
CA ILE A 31 6.65 -7.17 -7.99
C ILE A 31 7.17 -8.03 -6.83
N ASP A 32 7.48 -9.29 -7.10
CA ASP A 32 7.87 -10.30 -6.12
C ASP A 32 9.38 -10.53 -5.99
N LEU A 33 10.20 -9.64 -6.57
CA LEU A 33 11.65 -9.83 -6.72
C LEU A 33 12.36 -10.28 -5.43
N VAL A 34 12.13 -9.58 -4.31
CA VAL A 34 12.71 -9.94 -3.01
C VAL A 34 11.79 -10.88 -2.21
N GLY A 35 10.49 -10.82 -2.47
CA GLY A 35 9.48 -11.64 -1.84
C GLY A 35 8.08 -11.16 -2.20
N PRO A 36 7.02 -11.83 -1.74
CA PRO A 36 5.65 -11.49 -2.11
C PRO A 36 5.32 -10.01 -1.84
N GLY A 37 5.17 -9.21 -2.90
CA GLY A 37 4.79 -7.81 -2.80
C GLY A 37 3.48 -7.60 -2.02
N TYR A 38 3.48 -6.67 -1.07
CA TYR A 38 2.37 -6.46 -0.15
C TYR A 38 2.23 -5.02 0.32
N ILE A 39 1.05 -4.71 0.86
CA ILE A 39 0.78 -3.49 1.62
C ILE A 39 -0.04 -3.83 2.86
N GLU A 40 0.31 -3.27 4.01
CA GLU A 40 -0.34 -3.53 5.30
C GLU A 40 -0.78 -2.23 5.96
N PHE A 41 -2.05 -2.19 6.40
CA PHE A 41 -2.61 -1.06 7.15
C PHE A 41 -2.88 -1.46 8.60
N ARG A 42 -2.32 -0.69 9.55
CA ARG A 42 -2.40 -0.98 10.99
C ARG A 42 -3.38 -0.05 11.69
N ARG A 43 -3.95 -0.55 12.80
CA ARG A 43 -4.99 0.16 13.58
C ARG A 43 -4.53 1.47 14.20
N ASN A 44 -3.22 1.66 14.38
CA ASN A 44 -2.63 2.87 14.97
C ASN A 44 -2.41 4.00 13.95
N GLY A 45 -2.77 3.80 12.67
CA GLY A 45 -2.53 4.77 11.61
C GLY A 45 -1.14 4.68 10.99
N THR A 46 -0.40 3.60 11.26
CA THR A 46 0.82 3.27 10.51
C THR A 46 0.56 2.10 9.56
N GLY A 47 1.56 1.76 8.76
CA GLY A 47 1.53 0.62 7.87
C GLY A 47 2.92 0.37 7.31
N GLU A 48 3.03 -0.60 6.41
CA GLU A 48 4.23 -0.80 5.62
C GLU A 48 3.88 -1.46 4.28
N PHE A 49 4.80 -1.39 3.33
CA PHE A 49 4.71 -2.15 2.09
C PHE A 49 6.08 -2.69 1.70
N ALA A 50 6.08 -3.71 0.86
CA ALA A 50 7.26 -4.19 0.16
C ALA A 50 6.88 -4.54 -1.27
N ILE A 51 7.68 -4.12 -2.24
CA ILE A 51 7.56 -4.46 -3.67
C ILE A 51 8.96 -4.43 -4.28
N ILE A 52 9.26 -5.28 -5.27
CA ILE A 52 10.56 -5.26 -5.93
C ILE A 52 11.69 -5.33 -4.87
N ALA A 53 12.59 -4.34 -4.80
CA ALA A 53 13.63 -4.16 -3.78
C ALA A 53 13.30 -3.04 -2.76
N VAL A 54 12.10 -2.47 -2.83
CA VAL A 54 11.65 -1.35 -2.02
C VAL A 54 10.87 -1.84 -0.80
N GLN A 55 11.21 -1.32 0.38
CA GLN A 55 10.42 -1.45 1.59
C GLN A 55 10.15 -0.07 2.17
N GLY A 56 8.91 0.20 2.58
CA GLY A 56 8.53 1.51 3.11
C GLY A 56 7.59 1.43 4.30
N GLU A 57 7.87 2.24 5.32
CA GLU A 57 6.96 2.49 6.43
C GLU A 57 5.98 3.62 6.08
N MET A 58 4.71 3.43 6.42
CA MET A 58 3.64 4.35 6.04
C MET A 58 3.04 5.06 7.25
N TYR A 59 2.74 6.34 7.07
CA TYR A 59 1.88 7.14 7.96
C TYR A 59 0.55 7.40 7.26
N CYS A 60 -0.50 6.75 7.74
CA CYS A 60 -1.80 6.67 7.08
C CYS A 60 -2.83 7.61 7.73
N ARG A 61 -3.66 8.23 6.91
CA ARG A 61 -4.82 9.02 7.35
C ARG A 61 -6.06 8.63 6.53
N PRO A 62 -7.24 8.55 7.15
CA PRO A 62 -8.49 8.40 6.41
C PRO A 62 -8.63 9.51 5.37
N GLU A 63 -8.95 9.12 4.15
CA GLU A 63 -9.15 10.02 3.02
C GLU A 63 -10.21 9.43 2.10
N GLN A 64 -10.96 10.27 1.39
CA GLN A 64 -11.84 9.82 0.32
C GLN A 64 -11.14 10.01 -1.02
N HIS A 65 -11.18 8.98 -1.86
CA HIS A 65 -10.71 9.06 -3.24
C HIS A 65 -11.85 8.71 -4.19
N GLY A 66 -12.23 9.64 -5.07
CA GLY A 66 -13.35 9.43 -6.00
C GLY A 66 -14.69 9.10 -5.31
N GLY A 67 -14.92 9.63 -4.10
CA GLY A 67 -16.13 9.36 -3.30
C GLY A 67 -16.14 8.00 -2.59
N THR A 68 -15.03 7.27 -2.61
CA THR A 68 -14.86 6.00 -1.89
C THR A 68 -13.99 6.21 -0.65
N ASP A 69 -14.42 5.68 0.49
CA ASP A 69 -13.64 5.70 1.72
C ASP A 69 -12.33 4.90 1.56
N GLY A 70 -11.24 5.49 2.01
CA GLY A 70 -9.93 4.89 1.92
C GLY A 70 -8.92 5.51 2.88
N VAL A 71 -7.66 5.45 2.49
CA VAL A 71 -6.54 6.08 3.18
C VAL A 71 -5.64 6.80 2.20
N GLY A 72 -5.20 7.99 2.56
CA GLY A 72 -3.98 8.59 2.04
C GLY A 72 -2.82 8.29 2.97
N PHE A 73 -1.61 8.18 2.43
CA PHE A 73 -0.41 7.93 3.22
C PHE A 73 0.82 8.64 2.65
N THR A 74 1.73 9.01 3.54
CA THR A 74 3.13 9.31 3.20
C THR A 74 4.00 8.15 3.67
N TRP A 75 5.15 7.96 3.03
CA TRP A 75 6.03 6.87 3.38
C TRP A 75 7.51 7.23 3.21
N GLU A 76 8.35 6.56 3.98
CA GLU A 76 9.82 6.60 3.92
C GLU A 76 10.33 5.16 3.93
N GLY A 77 11.45 4.91 3.26
CA GLY A 77 11.90 3.55 3.01
C GLY A 77 13.30 3.46 2.42
N ASP A 78 13.61 2.25 1.95
CA ASP A 78 14.88 1.88 1.35
C ASP A 78 14.64 1.16 0.03
N ASP A 79 15.47 1.46 -0.96
CA ASP A 79 15.56 0.78 -2.26
C ASP A 79 17.01 0.32 -2.47
N ASP A 80 17.26 -0.95 -2.13
CA ASP A 80 18.60 -1.56 -2.22
C ASP A 80 19.72 -0.71 -1.58
N GLY A 81 19.47 -0.22 -0.35
CA GLY A 81 20.40 0.62 0.40
C GLY A 81 20.28 2.13 0.12
N HIS A 82 19.35 2.56 -0.73
CA HIS A 82 19.12 3.97 -1.04
C HIS A 82 17.86 4.50 -0.35
N PRO A 83 17.95 5.58 0.46
CA PRO A 83 16.79 6.20 1.06
C PRO A 83 15.81 6.71 -0.01
N VAL A 84 14.58 6.25 0.07
CA VAL A 84 13.48 6.65 -0.80
C VAL A 84 12.29 7.08 0.05
N SER A 85 11.42 7.91 -0.53
CA SER A 85 10.21 8.37 0.15
C SER A 85 9.13 8.69 -0.85
N GLY A 86 7.92 8.92 -0.38
CA GLY A 86 6.83 9.27 -1.25
C GLY A 86 5.48 9.38 -0.57
N ARG A 87 4.44 9.19 -1.37
CA ARG A 87 3.05 9.19 -0.91
C ARG A 87 2.22 8.17 -1.66
N GLY A 88 0.98 7.99 -1.26
CA GLY A 88 0.03 7.16 -1.97
C GLY A 88 -1.35 7.23 -1.38
N TRP A 89 -2.26 6.49 -2.00
CA TRP A 89 -3.60 6.29 -1.50
C TRP A 89 -4.07 4.88 -1.84
N ALA A 90 -5.04 4.39 -1.06
CA ALA A 90 -5.72 3.13 -1.32
C ALA A 90 -7.20 3.26 -0.94
N VAL A 91 -8.07 2.62 -1.70
CA VAL A 91 -9.50 2.48 -1.41
C VAL A 91 -9.94 1.02 -1.54
N THR A 92 -10.95 0.64 -0.78
CA THR A 92 -11.64 -0.63 -1.00
C THR A 92 -12.46 -0.58 -2.27
N ALA A 93 -12.27 -1.54 -3.17
CA ALA A 93 -13.08 -1.74 -4.36
C ALA A 93 -14.12 -2.85 -4.14
N ALA A 94 -15.05 -3.00 -5.09
CA ALA A 94 -15.99 -4.12 -5.08
C ALA A 94 -15.22 -5.46 -5.14
N GLY A 95 -15.70 -6.49 -4.41
CA GLY A 95 -15.14 -7.84 -4.47
C GLY A 95 -14.00 -8.15 -3.49
N ASP A 96 -13.90 -7.43 -2.37
CA ASP A 96 -12.81 -7.53 -1.38
C ASP A 96 -11.43 -7.29 -2.00
N GLU A 97 -11.27 -6.22 -2.78
CA GLU A 97 -9.97 -5.81 -3.33
C GLU A 97 -9.62 -4.40 -2.87
N LEU A 98 -8.32 -4.08 -2.90
CA LEU A 98 -7.84 -2.71 -2.81
C LEU A 98 -7.35 -2.25 -4.18
N ASN A 99 -7.70 -1.00 -4.52
CA ASN A 99 -7.05 -0.26 -5.59
C ASN A 99 -6.36 0.95 -4.99
N GLY A 100 -5.21 1.30 -5.53
CA GLY A 100 -4.46 2.43 -5.05
C GLY A 100 -3.42 2.93 -6.03
N ARG A 101 -2.67 3.91 -5.59
CA ARG A 101 -1.52 4.45 -6.33
C ARG A 101 -0.40 4.78 -5.36
N LEU A 102 0.81 4.39 -5.75
CA LEU A 102 2.05 4.69 -5.04
C LEU A 102 2.83 5.73 -5.86
N TYR A 103 3.36 6.74 -5.21
CA TYR A 103 4.17 7.80 -5.81
C TYR A 103 5.52 7.82 -5.13
N PHE A 104 6.60 7.74 -5.90
CA PHE A 104 7.96 8.00 -5.43
C PHE A 104 8.25 9.50 -5.49
N HIS A 105 8.86 10.04 -4.45
CA HIS A 105 9.32 11.42 -4.45
C HIS A 105 10.41 11.59 -5.51
N HIS A 106 10.21 12.50 -6.47
CA HIS A 106 11.08 12.67 -7.64
C HIS A 106 11.26 11.41 -8.51
N GLY A 107 10.34 10.44 -8.41
CA GLY A 107 10.35 9.23 -9.21
C GLY A 107 9.02 8.99 -9.89
N ASP A 108 8.83 7.74 -10.30
CA ASP A 108 7.63 7.29 -10.97
C ASP A 108 6.43 7.14 -10.02
N GLU A 109 5.28 6.93 -10.61
CA GLU A 109 4.06 6.52 -9.93
C GLU A 109 3.54 5.22 -10.55
N SER A 110 2.92 4.39 -9.73
CA SER A 110 2.34 3.14 -10.18
C SER A 110 0.99 2.90 -9.50
N GLY A 111 -0.05 2.68 -10.31
CA GLY A 111 -1.30 2.13 -9.81
C GLY A 111 -1.09 0.69 -9.36
N PHE A 112 -1.80 0.27 -8.32
CA PHE A 112 -1.73 -1.10 -7.84
C PHE A 112 -3.11 -1.66 -7.53
N ARG A 113 -3.20 -3.00 -7.63
CA ARG A 113 -4.35 -3.79 -7.17
C ARG A 113 -3.87 -4.80 -6.14
N ALA A 114 -4.61 -4.95 -5.05
CA ALA A 114 -4.28 -5.90 -4.01
C ALA A 114 -5.50 -6.71 -3.53
N ILE A 115 -5.26 -7.93 -3.08
CA ILE A 115 -6.28 -8.85 -2.54
C ILE A 115 -5.91 -9.28 -1.12
N PRO A 116 -6.85 -9.76 -0.28
CA PRO A 116 -6.55 -10.24 1.05
C PRO A 116 -5.48 -11.35 0.98
N PHE A 117 -4.49 -11.31 1.87
CA PHE A 117 -3.42 -12.31 1.86
C PHE A 117 -3.93 -13.75 2.00
N THR A 118 -5.07 -13.94 2.66
CA THR A 118 -5.73 -15.24 2.82
C THR A 118 -6.35 -15.79 1.53
N LYS A 119 -6.61 -14.93 0.55
CA LYS A 119 -7.13 -15.29 -0.78
C LYS A 119 -6.02 -15.37 -1.84
N ALA A 120 -4.81 -14.92 -1.52
CA ALA A 120 -3.69 -15.05 -2.43
C ALA A 120 -3.27 -16.54 -2.55
N PRO A 121 -2.97 -17.04 -3.76
CA PRO A 121 -2.35 -18.34 -3.92
C PRO A 121 -1.12 -18.41 -3.01
N GLN A 122 -1.04 -19.44 -2.16
CA GLN A 122 0.18 -19.71 -1.42
C GLN A 122 1.17 -20.35 -2.39
N GLU A 123 1.95 -19.50 -3.08
CA GLU A 123 3.07 -19.98 -3.87
C GLU A 123 4.14 -20.45 -2.88
N GLY A 124 4.35 -21.76 -2.82
CA GLY A 124 5.29 -22.40 -1.92
C GLY A 124 6.70 -21.86 -2.15
N ARG A 125 7.35 -21.42 -1.08
CA ARG A 125 8.81 -21.32 -1.07
C ARG A 125 9.35 -22.77 -1.00
N PRO A 126 10.36 -23.14 -1.79
CA PRO A 126 11.06 -24.41 -1.57
C PRO A 126 11.63 -24.52 -0.16
#